data_AF-A0A921R1V6-F1
#
_entry.id   AF-A0A921R1V6-F1
#
_cell.length_a   1.000
_cell.length_b   1.000
_cell.length_c   1.000
_cell.angle_alpha   90.00
_cell.angle_beta   90.00
_cell.angle_gamma   90.00
#
_symmetry.space_group_name_H-M   'P 1'
#
loop_
_entity.id
_entity.type
_entity.pdbx_description
1 polymer ?
#
loop_
_entity_poly.entity_id
_entity_poly.type
_entity_poly.pdbx_seq_one_letter_code
_entity_poly.pdbx_strand_id
1 'polypeptide(L)'
;MRPLVILAAVTLVALGVLATLPLGEGSSWPCCDNCGVCNRKLPPDCKCNDVSVQGCHPECKNCVKVGAGIRPGGGHGPVVTYRCDDILTNFCEHRCTAAPPPEAAAFLGDGF
;
A
#
# COMPACT_ATOMS: atom_id res chain seq x y z
N MET A 1 -46.06 -2.58 -16.34
CA MET A 1 -44.58 -2.54 -16.19
C MET A 1 -44.16 -3.85 -15.56
N ARG A 2 -43.43 -4.69 -16.32
CA ARG A 2 -43.20 -6.11 -15.98
C ARG A 2 -42.12 -6.20 -14.89
N PRO A 3 -42.43 -6.67 -13.66
CA PRO A 3 -41.50 -6.64 -12.53
C PRO A 3 -40.21 -7.43 -12.79
N LEU A 4 -40.29 -8.44 -13.65
CA LEU A 4 -39.15 -9.22 -14.15
C LEU A 4 -38.13 -8.38 -14.93
N VAL A 5 -38.58 -7.36 -15.66
CA VAL A 5 -37.69 -6.49 -16.46
C VAL A 5 -36.93 -5.53 -15.55
N ILE A 6 -37.58 -5.06 -14.48
CA ILE A 6 -36.96 -4.18 -13.49
C ILE A 6 -35.89 -4.96 -12.71
N LEU A 7 -36.20 -6.19 -12.29
CA LEU A 7 -35.23 -7.06 -11.61
C LEU A 7 -34.01 -7.37 -12.50
N ALA A 8 -34.23 -7.68 -13.78
CA ALA A 8 -33.15 -7.95 -14.73
C ALA A 8 -32.26 -6.72 -14.99
N ALA A 9 -32.85 -5.51 -15.03
CA ALA A 9 -32.10 -4.28 -15.19
C ALA A 9 -31.24 -3.98 -13.94
N VAL A 10 -31.79 -4.19 -12.74
CA VAL A 10 -31.06 -3.95 -11.48
C VAL A 10 -29.90 -4.92 -11.31
N THR A 11 -30.06 -6.21 -11.65
CA THR A 11 -28.97 -7.18 -11.57
C THR A 11 -27.85 -6.89 -12.57
N LEU A 12 -28.18 -6.49 -13.80
CA LEU A 12 -27.19 -6.10 -14.81
C LEU A 12 -26.39 -4.86 -14.38
N VAL A 13 -27.04 -3.87 -13.78
CA VAL A 13 -26.37 -2.66 -13.27
C VAL A 13 -25.45 -2.99 -12.09
N ALA A 14 -25.91 -3.83 -11.15
CA ALA A 14 -25.10 -4.23 -9.99
C ALA A 14 -23.83 -4.99 -10.40
N LEU A 15 -23.93 -5.91 -11.38
CA LEU A 15 -22.78 -6.63 -11.92
C LEU A 15 -21.79 -5.71 -12.66
N GLY A 16 -22.29 -4.70 -13.37
CA GLY A 16 -21.46 -3.71 -14.06
C GLY A 16 -20.65 -2.81 -13.10
N VAL A 17 -21.22 -2.46 -11.95
CA VAL A 17 -20.56 -1.63 -10.93
C VAL A 17 -19.48 -2.39 -10.17
N LEU A 18 -19.63 -3.71 -9.99
CA LEU A 18 -18.61 -4.53 -9.31
C LEU A 18 -17.32 -4.68 -10.14
N ALA A 19 -17.38 -4.57 -11.46
CA ALA A 19 -16.24 -4.75 -12.36
C ALA A 19 -15.33 -3.51 -12.48
N THR A 20 -15.74 -2.36 -11.94
CA THR A 20 -14.94 -1.11 -11.98
C THR A 20 -14.38 -0.72 -10.62
N LEU A 21 -14.62 -1.53 -9.58
CA LEU A 21 -13.91 -1.39 -8.33
C LEU A 21 -12.43 -1.63 -8.63
N PRO A 22 -11.54 -0.65 -8.36
CA PRO A 22 -10.12 -0.96 -8.27
C PRO A 22 -10.01 -1.92 -7.10
N LEU A 23 -9.97 -3.21 -7.41
CA LEU A 23 -9.32 -4.18 -6.56
C LEU A 23 -7.89 -3.67 -6.56
N GLY A 24 -7.58 -2.79 -5.60
CA GLY A 24 -6.20 -2.51 -5.28
C GLY A 24 -5.63 -3.88 -5.01
N GLU A 25 -4.92 -4.42 -5.99
CA GLU A 25 -3.96 -5.49 -5.84
C GLU A 25 -3.03 -4.96 -4.77
N GLY A 26 -3.41 -5.20 -3.52
CA GLY A 26 -2.58 -4.94 -2.37
C GLY A 26 -1.31 -5.69 -2.69
N SER A 27 -0.23 -4.94 -2.92
CA SER A 27 1.09 -5.51 -3.19
C SER A 27 1.25 -6.73 -2.32
N SER A 28 1.46 -7.89 -2.95
CA SER A 28 1.42 -9.17 -2.29
C SER A 28 2.35 -9.11 -1.08
N TRP A 29 1.76 -9.06 0.11
CA TRP A 29 2.57 -9.00 1.32
C TRP A 29 3.38 -10.31 1.39
N PRO A 30 4.71 -10.24 1.65
CA PRO A 30 5.47 -9.06 2.05
C PRO A 30 6.02 -8.23 0.88
N CYS A 31 5.85 -6.91 0.96
CA CYS A 31 6.49 -5.91 0.08
C CYS A 31 7.21 -4.85 0.93
N CYS A 32 8.17 -4.11 0.35
CA CYS A 32 8.79 -2.95 0.98
C CYS A 32 9.43 -2.00 -0.04
N ASP A 33 9.23 -0.69 0.14
CA ASP A 33 9.83 0.36 -0.69
C ASP A 33 11.18 0.83 -0.13
N ASN A 34 11.34 0.84 1.20
CA ASN A 34 12.55 1.24 1.92
C ASN A 34 13.17 0.07 2.69
N CYS A 35 14.09 -0.62 2.03
CA CYS A 35 14.84 -1.71 2.62
C CYS A 35 15.88 -1.23 3.64
N GLY A 36 15.83 -1.80 4.84
CA GLY A 36 16.81 -1.57 5.89
C GLY A 36 17.98 -2.55 5.82
N VAL A 37 18.39 -3.03 6.99
CA VAL A 37 19.52 -3.96 7.12
C VAL A 37 19.08 -5.36 6.72
N CYS A 38 19.84 -5.97 5.81
CA CYS A 38 19.70 -7.36 5.38
C CYS A 38 20.88 -8.20 5.87
N ASN A 39 20.63 -9.49 6.17
CA ASN A 39 21.70 -10.46 6.36
C ASN A 39 22.31 -10.88 5.00
N ARG A 40 23.44 -11.59 5.04
CA ARG A 40 24.18 -12.04 3.84
C ARG A 40 23.80 -13.45 3.35
N LYS A 41 22.70 -14.02 3.83
CA LYS A 41 22.20 -15.34 3.42
C LYS A 41 21.49 -15.22 2.07
N LEU A 42 21.38 -16.33 1.32
CA LEU A 42 20.47 -16.43 0.17
C LEU A 42 19.36 -17.45 0.47
N PRO A 43 18.07 -17.07 0.45
CA PRO A 43 17.55 -15.70 0.30
C PRO A 43 17.84 -14.83 1.55
N PRO A 44 18.01 -13.51 1.39
CA PRO A 44 18.34 -12.61 2.49
C PRO A 44 17.13 -12.37 3.37
N ASP A 45 17.40 -12.30 4.67
CA ASP A 45 16.43 -11.85 5.67
C ASP A 45 16.71 -10.37 5.98
N CYS A 46 15.70 -9.51 5.79
CA CYS A 46 15.83 -8.07 5.86
C CYS A 46 14.83 -7.44 6.84
N LYS A 47 15.10 -6.21 7.28
CA LYS A 47 14.11 -5.36 7.97
C LYS A 47 13.55 -4.33 7.00
N CYS A 48 12.23 -4.10 7.05
CA CYS A 48 11.59 -3.03 6.28
C CYS A 48 11.56 -1.74 7.09
N ASN A 49 11.94 -0.62 6.48
CA ASN A 49 11.92 0.70 7.10
C ASN A 49 10.69 1.53 6.71
N ASP A 50 9.75 0.96 5.95
CA ASP A 50 8.53 1.64 5.57
C ASP A 50 7.69 2.02 6.78
N VAL A 51 7.11 3.21 6.71
CA VAL A 51 6.24 3.75 7.75
C VAL A 51 4.85 3.98 7.19
N SER A 52 3.85 3.54 7.93
CA SER A 52 2.45 3.67 7.59
C SER A 52 1.71 4.48 8.64
N VAL A 53 0.86 5.40 8.20
CA VAL A 53 -0.08 6.13 9.08
C VAL A 53 -1.32 5.30 9.42
N GLN A 54 -1.60 4.23 8.66
CA GLN A 54 -2.77 3.38 8.82
C GLN A 54 -2.53 2.21 9.78
N GLY A 55 -1.28 1.95 10.17
CA GLY A 55 -0.88 0.75 10.91
C GLY A 55 -0.05 -0.21 10.07
N CYS A 56 0.39 -1.31 10.68
CA CYS A 56 1.11 -2.37 9.97
C CYS A 56 0.15 -3.37 9.33
N HIS A 57 0.65 -4.14 8.37
CA HIS A 57 -0.07 -5.28 7.78
C HIS A 57 -0.42 -6.32 8.88
N PRO A 58 -1.58 -7.01 8.82
CA PRO A 58 -1.99 -7.99 9.85
C PRO A 58 -1.02 -9.16 10.04
N GLU A 59 -0.27 -9.52 8.99
CA GLU A 59 0.76 -10.56 9.07
C GLU A 59 2.06 -10.09 9.73
N CYS A 60 2.21 -8.78 10.00
CA CYS A 60 3.33 -8.26 10.78
C CYS A 60 3.13 -8.58 12.27
N LYS A 61 4.04 -9.36 12.84
CA LYS A 61 3.99 -9.79 14.25
C LYS A 61 4.43 -8.68 15.19
N ASN A 62 5.41 -7.87 14.79
CA ASN A 62 6.01 -6.83 15.61
C ASN A 62 5.76 -5.44 15.02
N CYS A 63 4.53 -4.96 15.18
CA CYS A 63 4.16 -3.61 14.76
C CYS A 63 4.51 -2.58 15.84
N VAL A 64 5.43 -1.66 15.53
CA VAL A 64 5.91 -0.64 16.47
C VAL A 64 5.50 0.76 16.02
N LYS A 65 5.19 1.62 16.99
CA LYS A 65 4.95 3.05 16.76
C LYS A 65 6.29 3.79 16.71
N VAL A 66 6.61 4.42 15.57
CA VAL A 66 7.93 5.03 15.31
C VAL A 66 7.92 6.55 15.33
N GLY A 67 6.75 7.18 15.27
CA GLY A 67 6.66 8.64 15.30
C GLY A 67 5.28 9.15 15.69
N ALA A 68 5.28 10.37 16.23
CA ALA A 68 4.11 11.23 16.37
C ALA A 68 4.48 12.59 15.77
N GLY A 69 4.07 12.85 14.53
CA GLY A 69 4.39 14.08 13.79
C GLY A 69 3.22 15.04 13.68
N ILE A 70 3.46 16.23 13.13
CA ILE A 70 2.39 17.16 12.69
C ILE A 70 2.02 16.82 11.25
N ARG A 71 0.72 16.82 10.90
CA ARG A 71 0.29 16.60 9.50
C ARG A 71 0.92 17.63 8.56
N PRO A 72 1.55 17.21 7.44
CA PRO A 72 1.84 18.15 6.36
C PRO A 72 0.48 18.72 5.89
N GLY A 73 0.30 20.05 6.01
CA GLY A 73 -0.97 20.73 5.74
C GLY A 73 -1.78 21.20 6.96
N GLY A 74 -1.23 21.12 8.19
CA GLY A 74 -1.78 21.89 9.33
C GLY A 74 -3.07 21.33 9.94
N GLY A 75 -3.35 20.04 9.80
CA GLY A 75 -4.45 19.39 10.51
C GLY A 75 -4.17 19.23 12.01
N HIS A 76 -5.17 19.48 12.86
CA HIS A 76 -5.06 19.34 14.31
C HIS A 76 -4.93 17.86 14.72
N GLY A 77 -3.77 17.49 15.27
CA GLY A 77 -3.57 16.21 15.96
C GLY A 77 -2.26 15.50 15.59
N PRO A 78 -1.71 14.66 16.49
CA PRO A 78 -0.50 13.90 16.23
C PRO A 78 -0.75 12.83 15.14
N VAL A 79 0.07 12.84 14.09
CA VAL A 79 0.16 11.76 13.10
C VAL A 79 1.00 10.65 13.69
N VAL A 80 0.33 9.60 14.11
CA VAL A 80 1.01 8.40 14.57
C VAL A 80 1.44 7.58 13.36
N THR A 81 2.73 7.27 13.28
CA THR A 81 3.26 6.35 12.27
C THR A 81 3.69 5.03 12.90
N TYR A 82 3.46 3.96 12.15
CA TYR A 82 3.74 2.59 12.51
C TYR A 82 4.76 2.01 11.53
N ARG A 83 5.62 1.12 12.02
CA ARG A 83 6.59 0.37 11.22
C ARG A 83 6.53 -1.09 11.64
N CYS A 84 6.65 -1.99 10.67
CA CYS A 84 6.85 -3.39 10.96
C CYS A 84 8.32 -3.65 11.30
N ASP A 85 8.61 -4.19 12.49
CA ASP A 85 9.98 -4.51 12.93
C ASP A 85 10.34 -6.00 12.70
N ASP A 86 9.47 -6.74 12.03
CA ASP A 86 9.72 -8.13 11.64
C ASP A 86 10.92 -8.23 10.70
N ILE A 87 11.63 -9.36 10.83
CA ILE A 87 12.62 -9.79 9.85
C ILE A 87 11.90 -10.69 8.85
N LEU A 88 11.78 -10.21 7.61
CA LEU A 88 11.09 -10.90 6.52
C LEU A 88 12.13 -11.37 5.50
N THR A 89 11.88 -12.50 4.84
CA THR A 89 12.80 -13.06 3.84
C THR A 89 12.39 -12.60 2.44
N ASN A 90 13.36 -12.18 1.60
CA ASN A 90 13.20 -11.92 0.16
C ASN A 90 12.21 -10.78 -0.25
N PHE A 91 11.53 -10.12 0.69
CA PHE A 91 10.54 -9.07 0.40
C PHE A 91 11.12 -7.77 -0.20
N CYS A 92 12.43 -7.53 -0.07
CA CYS A 92 13.09 -6.36 -0.64
C CYS A 92 13.16 -6.36 -2.18
N GLU A 93 12.84 -7.49 -2.79
CA GLU A 93 12.69 -7.62 -4.25
C GLU A 93 11.29 -7.16 -4.72
N HIS A 94 10.34 -7.00 -3.78
CA HIS A 94 8.95 -6.61 -4.06
C HIS A 94 8.65 -5.21 -3.50
N ARG A 95 8.47 -4.23 -4.39
CA ARG A 95 8.05 -2.88 -4.00
C ARG A 95 6.57 -2.86 -3.64
N CYS A 96 6.21 -2.03 -2.65
CA CYS A 96 4.81 -1.83 -2.28
C CYS A 96 4.13 -0.83 -3.22
N THR A 97 4.86 0.19 -3.66
CA THR A 97 4.33 1.19 -4.59
C THR A 97 4.67 0.77 -6.02
N ALA A 98 3.64 0.70 -6.88
CA ALA A 98 3.85 0.50 -8.31
C ALA A 98 4.74 1.61 -8.87
N ALA A 99 5.66 1.26 -9.78
CA ALA A 99 6.47 2.26 -10.46
C ALA A 99 5.54 3.29 -11.15
N PRO A 100 5.83 4.60 -11.05
CA PRO A 100 5.04 5.59 -11.75
C PRO A 100 5.08 5.28 -13.26
N PRO A 101 3.96 5.45 -13.98
CA PRO A 101 3.95 5.27 -15.42
C PRO A 101 4.97 6.24 -16.07
N PRO A 102 5.57 5.87 -17.21
CA PRO A 102 6.70 6.61 -17.80
C PRO A 102 6.39 8.09 -18.09
N GLU A 103 5.12 8.43 -18.28
CA GLU A 103 4.63 9.80 -18.44
C GLU A 103 4.71 10.66 -17.16
N ALA A 104 4.59 10.07 -15.97
CA ALA A 104 4.67 10.79 -14.70
C ALA A 104 6.11 11.12 -14.28
N ALA A 105 7.10 10.33 -14.74
CA ALA A 105 8.51 10.58 -14.45
C ALA A 105 9.06 11.84 -15.15
N ALA A 106 8.45 12.26 -16.26
CA ALA A 106 8.88 13.44 -17.01
C ALA A 106 8.56 14.78 -16.32
N PHE A 107 7.52 14.84 -15.46
CA PHE A 107 7.08 16.10 -14.85
C PHE A 107 7.90 16.54 -13.63
N LEU A 108 8.79 15.69 -13.10
CA LEU A 108 9.66 16.03 -11.96
C LEU A 108 11.07 16.50 -12.39
N GLY A 109 11.33 16.59 -13.70
CA GLY A 109 12.64 16.96 -14.25
C GLY A 109 12.81 18.44 -14.62
N ASP A 110 11.75 19.24 -14.66
CA ASP A 110 11.78 20.66 -15.05
C ASP A 110 11.68 21.56 -13.81
N GLY A 111 12.80 21.71 -13.11
CA GLY A 111 12.89 22.53 -11.91
C GLY A 111 14.32 22.85 -11.53
N PHE A 112 15.09 23.41 -12.46
CA PHE A 112 16.34 24.14 -12.20
C PHE A 112 16.10 25.65 -12.34
#